data_AF-A0A410YME0-F1
#
_entry.id   AF-A0A410YME0-F1
#
_cell.length_a   1.000
_cell.length_b   1.000
_cell.length_c   1.000
_cell.angle_alpha   90.00
_cell.angle_beta   90.00
_cell.angle_gamma   90.00
#
_symmetry.space_group_name_H-M   'P 1'
#
loop_
_entity.id
_entity.type
_entity.pdbx_description
1 polymer ?
#
loop_
_entity_poly.entity_id
_entity_poly.type
_entity_poly.pdbx_seq_one_letter_code
_entity_poly.pdbx_strand_id
1 'polypeptide(L)'
;MATPTAVAEDTEKGERSLKGLYVVTFFLGIGIWTLSAVLSRNALIPTPIDVIASFAELIGNGTLWGHTVTSLTRVTTGFLLGVALAIPAGFLMGWYWLARGLLEPWIQFFRTIPPLALIPLVIVILGIGETAKIFVIFLAAFLSCVLATFQGVRNVDVTLINAARVLGAGDLTIFTRVVIPASTPFIFVGMRVALGASWATLVASELIAAPTGLGRMMQQAAQFLQTDRIVVGIIMIGALGFIMDRLLLLAERRLTRWQETR
;
A
#
# COMPACT_ATOMS: atom_id res chain seq x y z
N MET A 1 44.95 2.70 -6.29
CA MET A 1 44.58 2.85 -4.87
C MET A 1 43.98 4.24 -4.72
N ALA A 2 42.67 4.39 -4.96
CA ALA A 2 42.03 5.71 -4.89
C ALA A 2 42.00 6.17 -3.43
N THR A 3 42.42 7.41 -3.18
CA THR A 3 42.37 8.01 -1.84
C THR A 3 40.92 8.10 -1.36
N PRO A 4 40.64 7.91 -0.06
CA PRO A 4 39.28 7.89 0.50
C PRO A 4 38.43 9.13 0.15
N THR A 5 39.09 10.25 -0.15
CA THR A 5 38.45 11.52 -0.53
C THR A 5 37.86 11.50 -1.94
N ALA A 6 38.49 10.81 -2.90
CA ALA A 6 38.03 10.77 -4.29
C ALA A 6 36.76 9.93 -4.48
N VAL A 7 36.58 8.89 -3.66
CA VAL A 7 35.38 8.02 -3.68
C VAL A 7 34.17 8.74 -3.07
N ALA A 8 34.38 9.56 -2.03
CA ALA A 8 33.32 10.35 -1.41
C ALA A 8 32.82 11.50 -2.30
N GLU A 9 33.72 12.12 -3.08
CA GLU A 9 33.35 13.16 -4.05
C GLU A 9 32.50 12.62 -5.21
N ASP A 10 32.81 11.40 -5.67
CA ASP A 10 32.12 10.78 -6.83
C ASP A 10 30.70 10.31 -6.46
N THR A 11 30.49 9.81 -5.24
CA THR A 11 29.16 9.45 -4.73
C THR A 11 28.26 10.67 -4.51
N GLU A 12 28.80 11.77 -3.99
CA GLU A 12 28.04 13.02 -3.81
C GLU A 12 27.63 13.65 -5.15
N LYS A 13 28.49 13.54 -6.17
CA LYS A 13 28.22 14.01 -7.54
C LYS A 13 27.15 13.15 -8.23
N GLY A 14 27.18 11.83 -8.03
CA GLY A 14 26.16 10.90 -8.51
C GLY A 14 24.78 11.17 -7.91
N GLU A 15 24.69 11.39 -6.60
CA GLU A 15 23.41 11.74 -5.94
C GLU A 15 22.87 13.11 -6.37
N ARG A 16 23.74 14.10 -6.57
CA ARG A 16 23.33 15.43 -7.09
C ARG A 16 22.81 15.34 -8.53
N SER A 17 23.43 14.48 -9.36
CA SER A 17 22.98 14.21 -10.74
C SER A 17 21.61 13.52 -10.77
N LEU A 18 21.37 12.55 -9.89
CA LEU A 18 20.07 11.85 -9.76
C LEU A 18 18.95 12.78 -9.28
N LYS A 19 19.22 13.64 -8.28
CA LYS A 19 18.26 14.65 -7.82
C LYS A 19 17.90 15.63 -8.95
N GLY A 20 18.90 16.07 -9.72
CA GLY A 20 18.69 16.90 -10.91
C GLY A 20 17.82 16.19 -11.95
N LEU A 21 18.07 14.92 -12.22
CA LEU A 21 17.28 14.11 -13.15
C LEU A 21 15.82 13.99 -12.70
N TYR A 22 15.56 13.73 -11.41
CA TYR A 22 14.18 13.67 -10.89
C TYR A 22 13.43 14.98 -11.08
N VAL A 23 14.07 16.11 -10.77
CA VAL A 23 13.49 17.44 -10.97
C VAL A 23 13.18 17.69 -12.44
N VAL A 24 14.13 17.38 -13.34
CA VAL A 24 13.92 17.50 -14.79
C VAL A 24 12.76 16.62 -15.25
N THR A 25 12.70 15.35 -14.85
CA THR A 25 11.60 14.45 -15.24
C THR A 25 10.24 14.90 -14.72
N PHE A 26 10.19 15.52 -13.53
CA PHE A 26 8.96 16.05 -12.96
C PHE A 26 8.43 17.24 -13.76
N PHE A 27 9.29 18.23 -14.04
CA PHE A 27 8.90 19.38 -14.87
C PHE A 27 8.58 18.99 -16.30
N LEU A 28 9.29 18.02 -16.87
CA LEU A 28 9.02 17.49 -18.20
C LEU A 28 7.65 16.79 -18.23
N GLY A 29 7.29 16.05 -17.17
CA GLY A 29 5.95 15.47 -17.01
C GLY A 29 4.83 16.53 -16.96
N ILE A 30 5.03 17.62 -16.22
CA ILE A 30 4.08 18.75 -16.19
C ILE A 30 4.01 19.45 -17.55
N GLY A 31 5.15 19.64 -18.21
CA GLY A 31 5.24 20.22 -19.55
C GLY A 31 4.49 19.38 -20.59
N ILE A 32 4.63 18.06 -20.55
CA ILE A 32 3.86 17.15 -21.41
C ILE A 32 2.37 17.25 -21.10
N TRP A 33 1.98 17.22 -19.83
CA TRP A 33 0.56 17.30 -19.46
C TRP A 33 -0.09 18.61 -19.91
N THR A 34 0.55 19.76 -19.65
CA THR A 34 0.07 21.07 -20.12
C THR A 34 -0.04 21.12 -21.63
N LEU A 35 1.00 20.68 -22.35
CA LEU A 35 1.00 20.68 -23.81
C LEU A 35 -0.09 19.77 -24.38
N SER A 36 -0.28 18.57 -23.81
CA SER A 36 -1.36 17.66 -24.21
C SER A 36 -2.74 18.25 -23.96
N ALA A 37 -2.96 18.90 -22.81
CA ALA A 37 -4.23 19.56 -22.50
C ALA A 37 -4.55 20.67 -23.50
N VAL A 38 -3.60 21.58 -23.75
CA VAL A 38 -3.77 22.71 -24.68
C VAL A 38 -3.93 22.24 -26.13
N LEU A 39 -3.13 21.27 -26.57
CA LEU A 39 -3.15 20.79 -27.95
C LEU A 39 -4.41 19.99 -28.28
N SER A 40 -4.97 19.27 -27.30
CA SER A 40 -6.17 18.44 -27.50
C SER A 40 -7.43 19.25 -27.86
N ARG A 41 -7.46 20.55 -27.52
CA ARG A 41 -8.65 21.42 -27.57
C ARG A 41 -9.90 20.82 -26.89
N ASN A 42 -9.70 19.82 -26.04
CA ASN A 42 -10.77 19.13 -25.34
C ASN A 42 -10.93 19.75 -23.95
N ALA A 43 -12.04 20.44 -23.71
CA ALA A 43 -12.35 21.05 -22.42
C ALA A 43 -12.44 20.03 -21.27
N LEU A 44 -12.54 18.73 -21.58
CA LEU A 44 -12.53 17.65 -20.60
C LEU A 44 -11.12 17.30 -20.10
N ILE A 45 -10.04 17.79 -20.72
CA ILE A 45 -8.68 17.57 -20.23
C ILE A 45 -8.26 18.79 -19.40
N PRO A 46 -8.28 18.71 -18.07
CA PRO A 46 -7.99 19.85 -17.23
C PRO A 46 -6.49 20.19 -17.31
N THR A 47 -6.19 21.48 -17.30
CA THR A 47 -4.81 21.93 -17.14
C THR A 47 -4.38 21.80 -15.68
N PRO A 48 -3.08 21.75 -15.37
CA PRO A 48 -2.62 21.75 -13.98
C PRO A 48 -3.12 22.96 -13.17
N ILE A 49 -3.33 24.10 -13.83
CA ILE A 49 -3.85 25.31 -13.19
C ILE A 49 -5.31 25.10 -12.77
N ASP A 50 -6.13 24.49 -13.62
CA ASP A 50 -7.52 24.15 -13.29
C ASP A 50 -7.57 23.19 -12.10
N VAL A 51 -6.71 22.18 -12.08
CA VAL A 51 -6.59 21.23 -10.96
C VAL A 51 -6.19 21.92 -9.65
N ILE A 52 -5.24 22.87 -9.70
CA ILE A 52 -4.83 23.65 -8.52
C ILE A 52 -5.97 24.55 -8.04
N ALA A 53 -6.68 25.22 -8.94
CA ALA A 53 -7.82 26.06 -8.60
C ALA A 53 -8.94 25.24 -7.92
N SER A 54 -9.27 24.09 -8.49
CA SER A 54 -10.27 23.17 -7.94
C SER A 54 -9.83 22.55 -6.62
N PHE A 55 -8.55 22.25 -6.46
CA PHE A 55 -7.99 21.84 -5.18
C PHE A 55 -8.19 22.92 -4.11
N ALA A 56 -7.88 24.18 -4.43
CA ALA A 56 -8.05 25.32 -3.52
C ALA A 56 -9.53 25.57 -3.16
N GLU A 57 -10.46 25.40 -4.12
CA GLU A 57 -11.90 25.49 -3.87
C GLU A 57 -12.37 24.38 -2.93
N LEU A 58 -12.01 23.12 -3.23
CA LEU A 58 -12.45 21.93 -2.49
C LEU A 58 -11.84 21.86 -1.07
N ILE A 59 -10.63 22.38 -0.88
CA ILE A 59 -10.05 22.49 0.47
C ILE A 59 -10.68 23.65 1.25
N GLY A 60 -10.93 24.80 0.59
CA GLY A 60 -11.51 25.99 1.21
C GLY A 60 -12.96 25.79 1.69
N ASN A 61 -13.74 24.99 0.97
CA ASN A 61 -15.11 24.65 1.36
C ASN A 61 -15.21 23.42 2.31
N GLY A 62 -14.07 22.81 2.68
CA GLY A 62 -14.00 21.67 3.60
C GLY A 62 -14.46 20.31 3.03
N THR A 63 -14.96 20.26 1.80
CA THR A 63 -15.46 19.02 1.19
C THR A 63 -14.34 18.00 0.96
N LEU A 64 -13.17 18.46 0.51
CA LEU A 64 -12.02 17.59 0.29
C LEU A 64 -11.56 16.94 1.60
N TRP A 65 -11.54 17.73 2.68
CA TRP A 65 -11.11 17.25 3.99
C TRP A 65 -12.05 16.17 4.52
N GLY A 66 -13.37 16.40 4.46
CA GLY A 66 -14.37 15.42 4.90
C GLY A 66 -14.28 14.08 4.15
N HIS A 67 -14.13 14.14 2.82
CA HIS A 67 -13.92 12.94 2.00
C HIS A 67 -12.60 12.24 2.29
N THR A 68 -11.52 13.02 2.46
CA THR A 68 -10.19 12.50 2.78
C THR A 68 -10.17 11.76 4.11
N VAL A 69 -10.68 12.36 5.19
CA VAL A 69 -10.72 11.74 6.52
C VAL A 69 -11.53 10.45 6.51
N THR A 70 -12.66 10.45 5.79
CA THR A 70 -13.51 9.27 5.68
C THR A 70 -12.76 8.12 4.98
N SER A 71 -12.16 8.38 3.81
CA SER A 71 -11.40 7.36 3.08
C SER A 71 -10.18 6.88 3.88
N LEU A 72 -9.46 7.80 4.53
CA LEU A 72 -8.30 7.48 5.33
C LEU A 72 -8.67 6.58 6.53
N THR A 73 -9.80 6.85 7.19
CA THR A 73 -10.30 6.04 8.30
C THR A 73 -10.64 4.62 7.83
N ARG A 74 -11.34 4.48 6.70
CA ARG A 74 -11.72 3.19 6.13
C ARG A 74 -10.52 2.36 5.72
N VAL A 75 -9.58 2.93 4.95
CA VAL A 75 -8.39 2.20 4.50
C VAL A 75 -7.54 1.79 5.68
N THR A 76 -7.30 2.70 6.63
CA THR A 76 -6.46 2.40 7.80
C THR A 76 -7.09 1.32 8.67
N THR A 77 -8.40 1.40 8.93
CA THR A 77 -9.10 0.40 9.76
C THR A 77 -9.10 -0.97 9.09
N GLY A 78 -9.50 -1.06 7.82
CA GLY A 78 -9.51 -2.33 7.08
C GLY A 78 -8.11 -2.92 6.95
N PHE A 79 -7.12 -2.10 6.61
CA PHE A 79 -5.73 -2.50 6.49
C PHE A 79 -5.16 -3.04 7.81
N LEU A 80 -5.32 -2.30 8.92
CA LEU A 80 -4.78 -2.72 10.21
C LEU A 80 -5.44 -4.00 10.71
N LEU A 81 -6.76 -4.14 10.57
CA LEU A 81 -7.45 -5.39 10.91
C LEU A 81 -6.93 -6.56 10.04
N GLY A 82 -6.73 -6.31 8.75
CA GLY A 82 -6.26 -7.31 7.79
C GLY A 82 -4.86 -7.81 8.14
N VAL A 83 -3.93 -6.88 8.37
CA VAL A 83 -2.56 -7.17 8.78
C VAL A 83 -2.51 -7.85 10.14
N ALA A 84 -3.29 -7.37 11.11
CA ALA A 84 -3.31 -7.93 12.47
C ALA A 84 -3.74 -9.40 12.50
N LEU A 85 -4.65 -9.83 11.61
CA LEU A 85 -5.03 -11.24 11.49
C LEU A 85 -4.14 -12.02 10.52
N ALA A 86 -3.64 -11.38 9.46
CA ALA A 86 -2.79 -12.02 8.46
C ALA A 86 -1.44 -12.45 9.01
N ILE A 87 -0.81 -11.63 9.86
CA ILE A 87 0.51 -11.93 10.41
C ILE A 87 0.45 -13.24 11.25
N PRO A 88 -0.41 -13.36 12.27
CA PRO A 88 -0.55 -14.61 13.03
C PRO A 88 -0.92 -15.80 12.14
N ALA A 89 -1.88 -15.64 11.21
CA ALA A 89 -2.28 -16.73 10.31
C ALA A 89 -1.10 -17.20 9.43
N GLY A 90 -0.32 -16.27 8.89
CA GLY A 90 0.86 -16.57 8.07
C GLY A 90 1.95 -17.27 8.86
N PHE A 91 2.19 -16.86 10.11
CA PHE A 91 3.10 -17.56 11.02
C PHE A 91 2.62 -18.98 11.35
N LEU A 92 1.33 -19.14 11.65
CA LEU A 92 0.75 -20.46 11.94
C LEU A 92 0.90 -21.41 10.75
N MET A 93 0.61 -20.95 9.53
CA MET A 93 0.80 -21.74 8.31
C MET A 93 2.27 -22.05 8.01
N GLY A 94 3.16 -21.10 8.33
CA GLY A 94 4.59 -21.26 8.13
C GLY A 94 5.18 -22.31 9.08
N TRP A 95 4.74 -22.30 10.33
CA TRP A 95 5.32 -23.10 11.41
C TRP A 95 4.63 -24.46 11.63
N TYR A 96 3.30 -24.53 11.55
CA TYR A 96 2.54 -25.75 11.83
C TYR A 96 2.00 -26.39 10.56
N TRP A 97 2.37 -27.66 10.32
CA TRP A 97 1.92 -28.42 9.15
C TRP A 97 0.40 -28.56 9.07
N LEU A 98 -0.28 -28.69 10.22
CA LEU A 98 -1.74 -28.83 10.27
C LEU A 98 -2.45 -27.52 9.90
N ALA A 99 -1.98 -26.39 10.44
CA ALA A 99 -2.51 -25.08 10.08
C ALA A 99 -2.28 -24.78 8.59
N ARG A 100 -1.12 -25.20 8.05
CA ARG A 100 -0.84 -25.12 6.62
C ARG A 100 -1.84 -25.93 5.79
N GLY A 101 -1.99 -27.22 6.09
CA GLY A 101 -2.91 -28.09 5.35
C GLY A 101 -4.36 -27.63 5.39
N LEU A 102 -4.78 -27.00 6.50
CA LEU A 102 -6.12 -26.45 6.65
C LEU A 102 -6.30 -25.11 5.94
N LEU A 103 -5.37 -24.16 6.09
CA LEU A 103 -5.57 -22.77 5.63
C LEU A 103 -5.04 -22.50 4.21
N GLU A 104 -3.96 -23.16 3.80
CA GLU A 104 -3.29 -22.89 2.53
C GLU A 104 -4.20 -23.09 1.30
N PRO A 105 -4.98 -24.18 1.18
CA PRO A 105 -5.87 -24.38 0.04
C PRO A 105 -6.91 -23.26 -0.10
N TRP A 106 -7.51 -22.83 1.02
CA TRP A 106 -8.50 -21.75 1.02
C TRP A 106 -7.86 -20.41 0.65
N ILE A 107 -6.71 -20.08 1.24
CA ILE A 107 -6.02 -18.83 0.92
C ILE A 107 -5.60 -18.80 -0.55
N GLN A 108 -5.08 -19.91 -1.10
CA GLN A 108 -4.73 -19.99 -2.51
C GLN A 108 -5.96 -19.82 -3.41
N PHE A 109 -7.08 -20.45 -3.07
CA PHE A 109 -8.35 -20.28 -3.78
C PHE A 109 -8.81 -18.82 -3.77
N PHE A 110 -8.94 -18.21 -2.59
CA PHE A 110 -9.38 -16.82 -2.47
C PHE A 110 -8.40 -15.82 -3.10
N ARG A 111 -7.10 -16.12 -3.14
CA ARG A 111 -6.11 -15.26 -3.82
C ARG A 111 -6.39 -15.11 -5.32
N THR A 112 -6.95 -16.14 -5.96
CA THR A 112 -7.28 -16.07 -7.39
C THR A 112 -8.45 -15.14 -7.69
N ILE A 113 -9.29 -14.86 -6.69
CA ILE A 113 -10.46 -14.00 -6.82
C ILE A 113 -10.04 -12.59 -6.44
N PRO A 114 -10.06 -11.62 -7.38
CA PRO A 114 -9.76 -10.24 -7.04
C PRO A 114 -10.72 -9.73 -5.95
N PRO A 115 -10.24 -9.13 -4.85
CA PRO A 115 -11.11 -8.59 -3.80
C PRO A 115 -12.14 -7.58 -4.35
N LEU A 116 -11.80 -6.89 -5.43
CA LEU A 116 -12.69 -5.96 -6.13
C LEU A 116 -13.97 -6.64 -6.66
N ALA A 117 -13.87 -7.89 -7.12
CA ALA A 117 -15.01 -8.65 -7.63
C ALA A 117 -16.01 -9.03 -6.53
N LEU A 118 -15.58 -9.03 -5.27
CA LEU A 118 -16.43 -9.37 -4.12
C LEU A 118 -17.22 -8.18 -3.61
N ILE A 119 -16.94 -6.95 -4.05
CA ILE A 119 -17.60 -5.74 -3.54
C ILE A 119 -19.13 -5.83 -3.63
N PRO A 120 -19.75 -6.13 -4.79
CA PRO A 120 -21.20 -6.19 -4.88
C PRO A 120 -21.80 -7.28 -3.98
N LEU A 121 -21.16 -8.45 -3.92
CA LEU A 121 -21.61 -9.57 -3.09
C LEU A 121 -21.58 -9.21 -1.60
N VAL A 122 -20.49 -8.61 -1.13
CA VAL A 122 -20.33 -8.19 0.26
C VAL A 122 -21.35 -7.12 0.63
N ILE A 123 -21.63 -6.17 -0.26
CA ILE A 123 -22.67 -5.15 -0.04
C ILE A 123 -24.06 -5.79 0.10
N VAL A 124 -24.37 -6.82 -0.69
CA VAL A 124 -25.66 -7.53 -0.60
C VAL A 124 -25.77 -8.30 0.72
N ILE A 125 -24.69 -8.97 1.15
CA ILE A 125 -24.70 -9.81 2.36
C ILE A 125 -24.65 -8.98 3.65
N LEU A 126 -23.74 -8.00 3.72
CA LEU A 126 -23.50 -7.20 4.93
C LEU A 126 -24.32 -5.90 4.96
N GLY A 127 -25.04 -5.61 3.87
CA GLY A 127 -25.78 -4.36 3.69
C GLY A 127 -24.90 -3.20 3.25
N ILE A 128 -25.57 -2.12 2.81
CA ILE A 128 -24.90 -0.85 2.49
C ILE A 128 -24.46 -0.20 3.81
N GLY A 129 -23.16 0.00 3.99
CA GLY A 129 -22.64 0.60 5.21
C GLY A 129 -21.12 0.58 5.29
N GLU A 130 -20.58 1.12 6.39
CA GLU A 130 -19.14 1.13 6.66
C GLU A 130 -18.56 -0.27 6.80
N THR A 131 -19.31 -1.20 7.41
CA THR A 131 -18.86 -2.57 7.62
C THR A 131 -18.51 -3.29 6.32
N ALA A 132 -19.35 -3.19 5.29
CA ALA A 132 -19.08 -3.83 3.99
C ALA A 132 -17.80 -3.29 3.34
N LYS A 133 -17.61 -1.97 3.37
CA LYS A 133 -16.43 -1.28 2.82
C LYS A 133 -15.15 -1.68 3.57
N ILE A 134 -15.19 -1.65 4.90
CA ILE A 134 -14.06 -2.06 5.73
C ILE A 134 -13.74 -3.54 5.51
N PHE A 135 -14.76 -4.40 5.37
CA PHE A 135 -14.57 -5.84 5.17
C PHE A 135 -13.85 -6.17 3.84
N VAL A 136 -14.19 -5.52 2.73
CA VAL A 136 -13.49 -5.77 1.46
C VAL A 136 -12.04 -5.28 1.50
N ILE A 137 -11.79 -4.14 2.14
CA ILE A 137 -10.43 -3.61 2.34
C ILE A 137 -9.63 -4.57 3.24
N PHE A 138 -10.25 -5.05 4.32
CA PHE A 138 -9.71 -6.06 5.21
C PHE A 138 -9.32 -7.32 4.45
N LEU A 139 -10.21 -7.85 3.61
CA LEU A 139 -9.97 -9.08 2.85
C LEU A 139 -8.80 -8.91 1.88
N ALA A 140 -8.73 -7.76 1.18
CA ALA A 140 -7.62 -7.43 0.29
C ALA A 140 -6.27 -7.35 1.03
N ALA A 141 -6.25 -6.69 2.18
CA ALA A 141 -5.06 -6.59 3.03
C ALA A 141 -4.65 -7.96 3.58
N PHE A 142 -5.63 -8.71 4.09
CA PHE A 142 -5.43 -10.01 4.71
C PHE A 142 -4.79 -11.00 3.72
N LEU A 143 -5.40 -11.19 2.55
CA LEU A 143 -4.93 -12.16 1.55
C LEU A 143 -3.53 -11.82 1.01
N SER A 144 -3.22 -10.54 0.87
CA SER A 144 -1.90 -10.09 0.39
C SER A 144 -0.83 -10.26 1.47
N CYS A 145 -1.13 -9.86 2.72
CA CYS A 145 -0.18 -9.88 3.82
C CYS A 145 0.06 -11.30 4.36
N VAL A 146 -0.97 -12.16 4.40
CA VAL A 146 -0.86 -13.53 4.94
C VAL A 146 0.09 -14.36 4.10
N LEU A 147 0.02 -14.20 2.78
CA LEU A 147 0.87 -14.93 1.85
C LEU A 147 2.32 -14.48 1.96
N ALA A 148 2.57 -13.16 2.00
CA ALA A 148 3.93 -12.65 2.17
C ALA A 148 4.54 -13.07 3.50
N THR A 149 3.75 -13.06 4.58
CA THR A 149 4.17 -13.54 5.90
C THR A 149 4.49 -15.03 5.87
N PHE A 150 3.61 -15.85 5.27
CA PHE A 150 3.82 -17.28 5.10
C PHE A 150 5.13 -17.59 4.34
N GLN A 151 5.35 -16.89 3.21
CA GLN A 151 6.59 -17.05 2.44
C GLN A 151 7.81 -16.56 3.21
N GLY A 152 7.70 -15.45 3.94
CA GLY A 152 8.78 -14.92 4.79
C GLY A 152 9.21 -15.90 5.87
N VAL A 153 8.26 -16.60 6.49
CA VAL A 153 8.55 -17.64 7.50
C VAL A 153 9.19 -18.87 6.87
N ARG A 154 8.73 -19.29 5.68
CA ARG A 154 9.25 -20.48 5.01
C ARG A 154 10.64 -20.27 4.38
N ASN A 155 10.97 -19.04 4.04
CA ASN A 155 12.25 -18.67 3.44
C ASN A 155 13.35 -18.39 4.47
N VAL A 156 13.07 -18.56 5.77
CA VAL A 156 14.11 -18.48 6.81
C VAL A 156 15.15 -19.58 6.58
N ASP A 157 16.43 -19.20 6.56
CA ASP A 157 17.52 -20.13 6.31
C ASP A 157 17.52 -21.27 7.35
N VAL A 158 17.41 -22.50 6.85
CA VAL A 158 17.43 -23.71 7.65
C VAL A 158 18.75 -23.83 8.43
N THR A 159 19.84 -23.27 7.92
CA THR A 159 21.14 -23.20 8.60
C THR A 159 21.07 -22.42 9.91
N LEU A 160 20.36 -21.28 9.93
CA LEU A 160 20.16 -20.49 11.16
C LEU A 160 19.36 -21.27 12.20
N ILE A 161 18.33 -21.99 11.74
CA ILE A 161 17.48 -22.84 12.59
C ILE A 161 18.30 -24.00 13.17
N ASN A 162 19.07 -24.69 12.34
CA ASN A 162 19.92 -25.81 12.76
C ASN A 162 21.04 -25.36 13.71
N ALA A 163 21.69 -24.23 13.44
CA ALA A 163 22.70 -23.66 14.31
C ALA A 163 22.12 -23.34 15.71
N ALA A 164 20.93 -22.74 15.76
CA ALA A 164 20.25 -22.48 17.04
C ALA A 164 19.91 -23.78 17.80
N ARG A 165 19.47 -24.83 17.09
CA ARG A 165 19.23 -26.16 17.70
C ARG A 165 20.50 -26.80 18.26
N VAL A 166 21.63 -26.71 17.55
CA VAL A 166 22.92 -27.23 18.02
C VAL A 166 23.39 -26.50 19.28
N LEU A 167 23.08 -25.20 19.41
CA LEU A 167 23.33 -24.40 20.62
C LEU A 167 22.33 -24.69 21.77
N GLY A 168 21.45 -25.68 21.62
CA GLY A 168 20.49 -26.08 22.65
C GLY A 168 19.24 -25.19 22.75
N ALA A 169 18.96 -24.35 21.75
CA ALA A 169 17.75 -23.53 21.75
C ALA A 169 16.50 -24.41 21.51
N GLY A 170 15.50 -24.27 22.38
CA GLY A 170 14.18 -24.89 22.19
C GLY A 170 13.36 -24.20 21.09
N ASP A 171 12.30 -24.86 20.63
CA ASP A 171 11.48 -24.41 19.49
C ASP A 171 10.88 -22.99 19.69
N LEU A 172 10.47 -22.64 20.92
CA LEU A 172 9.96 -21.29 21.22
C LEU A 172 11.05 -20.21 21.08
N THR A 173 12.28 -20.54 21.49
CA THR A 173 13.43 -19.65 21.36
C THR A 173 13.81 -19.47 19.89
N ILE A 174 13.81 -20.55 19.11
CA ILE A 174 14.05 -20.50 17.67
C ILE A 174 12.98 -19.65 16.99
N PHE A 175 11.71 -19.89 17.30
CA PHE A 175 10.61 -19.14 16.72
C PHE A 175 10.74 -17.63 17.00
N THR A 176 10.93 -17.25 18.27
CA THR A 176 10.95 -15.83 18.68
C THR A 176 12.24 -15.10 18.32
N ARG A 177 13.41 -15.76 18.36
CA ARG A 177 14.71 -15.11 18.17
C ARG A 177 15.34 -15.33 16.79
N VAL A 178 14.89 -16.32 16.03
CA VAL A 178 15.42 -16.61 14.69
C VAL A 178 14.37 -16.33 13.64
N VAL A 179 13.19 -16.96 13.75
CA VAL A 179 12.18 -16.95 12.70
C VAL A 179 11.50 -15.59 12.57
N ILE A 180 10.98 -15.03 13.67
CA ILE A 180 10.31 -13.71 13.66
C ILE A 180 11.26 -12.61 13.14
N PRO A 181 12.50 -12.46 13.64
CA PRO A 181 13.39 -11.41 13.16
C PRO A 181 13.80 -11.62 11.69
N ALA A 182 14.02 -12.86 11.26
CA ALA A 182 14.40 -13.17 9.88
C ALA A 182 13.25 -12.95 8.88
N SER A 183 11.99 -13.16 9.29
CA SER A 183 10.82 -12.97 8.43
C SER A 183 10.31 -11.53 8.42
N THR A 184 10.72 -10.69 9.38
CA THR A 184 10.25 -9.30 9.52
C THR A 184 10.34 -8.47 8.23
N PRO A 185 11.46 -8.45 7.47
CA PRO A 185 11.54 -7.69 6.21
C PRO A 185 10.50 -8.15 5.18
N PHE A 186 10.28 -9.47 5.06
CA PHE A 186 9.27 -10.02 4.16
C PHE A 186 7.86 -9.63 4.57
N ILE A 187 7.58 -9.57 5.87
CA ILE A 187 6.29 -9.09 6.39
C ILE A 187 6.07 -7.63 6.00
N PHE A 188 7.08 -6.76 6.13
CA PHE A 188 6.99 -5.35 5.70
C PHE A 188 6.74 -5.20 4.20
N VAL A 189 7.44 -5.96 3.36
CA VAL A 189 7.16 -6.01 1.92
C VAL A 189 5.70 -6.44 1.68
N GLY A 190 5.24 -7.46 2.39
CA GLY A 190 3.85 -7.92 2.36
C GLY A 190 2.83 -6.85 2.75
N MET A 191 3.10 -6.11 3.82
CA MET A 191 2.26 -5.01 4.28
C MET A 191 2.18 -3.88 3.25
N ARG A 192 3.27 -3.57 2.54
CA ARG A 192 3.27 -2.55 1.48
C ARG A 192 2.44 -2.98 0.27
N VAL A 193 2.55 -4.24 -0.14
CA VAL A 193 1.69 -4.81 -1.20
C VAL A 193 0.22 -4.80 -0.77
N ALA A 194 -0.05 -5.22 0.48
CA ALA A 194 -1.38 -5.20 1.07
C ALA A 194 -1.96 -3.78 1.12
N LEU A 195 -1.17 -2.77 1.46
CA LEU A 195 -1.60 -1.37 1.48
C LEU A 195 -2.02 -0.89 0.08
N GLY A 196 -1.25 -1.22 -0.96
CA GLY A 196 -1.61 -0.92 -2.35
C GLY A 196 -2.93 -1.58 -2.77
N ALA A 197 -3.11 -2.86 -2.42
CA ALA A 197 -4.36 -3.58 -2.67
C ALA A 197 -5.55 -2.98 -1.89
N SER A 198 -5.34 -2.56 -0.65
CA SER A 198 -6.34 -1.87 0.19
C SER A 198 -6.80 -0.55 -0.43
N TRP A 199 -5.89 0.27 -0.96
CA TRP A 199 -6.26 1.52 -1.64
C TRP A 199 -7.06 1.26 -2.92
N ALA A 200 -6.62 0.32 -3.76
CA ALA A 200 -7.35 -0.04 -4.97
C ALA A 200 -8.77 -0.53 -4.65
N THR A 201 -8.91 -1.35 -3.62
CA THR A 201 -10.20 -1.89 -3.16
C THR A 201 -11.07 -0.81 -2.51
N LEU A 202 -10.48 0.11 -1.73
CA LEU A 202 -11.20 1.25 -1.15
C LEU A 202 -11.85 2.08 -2.26
N VAL A 203 -11.09 2.49 -3.27
CA VAL A 203 -11.59 3.36 -4.34
C VAL A 203 -12.73 2.67 -5.07
N ALA A 204 -12.55 1.40 -5.44
CA ALA A 204 -13.60 0.61 -6.08
C ALA A 204 -14.87 0.51 -5.21
N SER A 205 -14.72 0.31 -3.89
CA SER A 205 -15.86 0.21 -2.98
C SER A 205 -16.60 1.53 -2.81
N GLU A 206 -15.88 2.65 -2.81
CA GLU A 206 -16.46 3.99 -2.67
C GLU A 206 -17.17 4.45 -3.93
N LEU A 207 -16.69 4.04 -5.11
CA LEU A 207 -17.33 4.31 -6.40
C LEU A 207 -18.70 3.63 -6.55
N ILE A 208 -18.90 2.49 -5.89
CA ILE A 208 -20.13 1.69 -6.06
C ILE A 208 -21.21 2.12 -5.06
N ALA A 209 -20.89 2.18 -3.76
CA ALA A 209 -21.92 2.32 -2.72
C ALA A 209 -21.43 3.09 -1.47
N ALA A 210 -20.77 4.23 -1.64
CA ALA A 210 -20.45 5.10 -0.53
C ALA A 210 -21.16 6.46 -0.61
N PRO A 211 -21.71 6.98 0.50
CA PRO A 211 -22.27 8.33 0.53
C PRO A 211 -21.18 9.42 0.59
N THR A 212 -19.97 9.06 1.04
CA THR A 212 -18.83 9.94 1.29
C THR A 212 -17.54 9.22 0.93
N GLY A 213 -16.46 9.95 0.66
CA GLY A 213 -15.12 9.40 0.39
C GLY A 213 -14.54 9.98 -0.89
N LEU A 214 -13.23 9.86 -1.08
CA LEU A 214 -12.53 10.34 -2.27
C LEU A 214 -13.05 9.66 -3.54
N GLY A 215 -13.34 8.35 -3.49
CA GLY A 215 -13.95 7.63 -4.61
C GLY A 215 -15.36 8.16 -4.93
N ARG A 216 -16.17 8.43 -3.91
CA ARG A 216 -17.52 9.02 -4.10
C ARG A 216 -17.44 10.44 -4.68
N MET A 217 -16.50 11.25 -4.22
CA MET A 217 -16.24 12.59 -4.77
C MET A 217 -15.89 12.51 -6.26
N MET A 218 -15.00 11.59 -6.64
CA MET A 218 -14.64 11.36 -8.04
C MET A 218 -15.82 10.87 -8.87
N GLN A 219 -16.64 9.96 -8.33
CA GLN A 219 -17.85 9.49 -9.00
C GLN A 219 -18.82 10.63 -9.28
N GLN A 220 -19.05 11.50 -8.29
CA GLN A 220 -19.93 12.66 -8.45
C GLN A 220 -19.36 13.64 -9.46
N ALA A 221 -18.06 13.95 -9.39
CA ALA A 221 -17.40 14.80 -10.37
C ALA A 221 -17.52 14.23 -11.80
N ALA A 222 -17.39 12.90 -11.97
CA ALA A 222 -17.57 12.24 -13.25
C ALA A 222 -18.99 12.37 -13.82
N GLN A 223 -20.02 12.34 -12.98
CA GLN A 223 -21.41 12.54 -13.41
C GLN A 223 -21.65 13.93 -14.01
N PHE A 224 -20.92 14.95 -13.54
CA PHE A 224 -21.00 16.32 -14.02
C PHE A 224 -19.85 16.71 -14.96
N LEU A 225 -19.05 15.75 -15.41
CA LEU A 225 -17.88 15.97 -16.28
C LEU A 225 -16.87 16.99 -15.71
N GLN A 226 -16.79 17.11 -14.38
CA GLN A 226 -15.82 17.95 -13.65
C GLN A 226 -14.48 17.21 -13.53
N THR A 227 -13.78 17.09 -14.65
CA THR A 227 -12.56 16.26 -14.76
C THR A 227 -11.39 16.79 -13.95
N ASP A 228 -11.31 18.10 -13.74
CA ASP A 228 -10.45 18.78 -12.78
C ASP A 228 -10.58 18.19 -11.37
N ARG A 229 -11.81 18.03 -10.87
CA ARG A 229 -12.06 17.47 -9.54
C ARG A 229 -11.78 15.97 -9.46
N ILE A 230 -11.97 15.24 -10.56
CA ILE A 230 -11.55 13.83 -10.66
C ILE A 230 -10.03 13.73 -10.49
N VAL A 231 -9.28 14.57 -11.20
CA VAL A 231 -7.81 14.59 -11.11
C VAL A 231 -7.34 14.99 -9.71
N VAL A 232 -7.99 15.95 -9.05
CA VAL A 232 -7.75 16.25 -7.62
C VAL A 232 -7.91 15.00 -6.76
N GLY A 233 -8.99 14.23 -6.95
CA GLY A 233 -9.22 12.98 -6.23
C GLY A 233 -8.11 11.94 -6.45
N ILE A 234 -7.67 11.75 -7.71
CA ILE A 234 -6.58 10.84 -8.07
C ILE A 234 -5.27 11.25 -7.39
N ILE A 235 -4.91 12.54 -7.46
CA ILE A 235 -3.70 13.08 -6.83
C ILE A 235 -3.75 12.87 -5.32
N MET A 236 -4.90 13.11 -4.68
CA MET A 236 -5.06 12.92 -3.24
C MET A 236 -4.93 11.47 -2.82
N ILE A 237 -5.54 10.52 -3.53
CA ILE A 237 -5.37 9.09 -3.26
C ILE A 237 -3.90 8.69 -3.42
N GLY A 238 -3.25 9.12 -4.50
CA GLY A 238 -1.83 8.85 -4.75
C GLY A 238 -0.92 9.43 -3.67
N ALA A 239 -1.16 10.67 -3.26
CA ALA A 239 -0.39 11.34 -2.20
C ALA A 239 -0.57 10.65 -0.85
N LEU A 240 -1.80 10.34 -0.45
CA LEU A 240 -2.09 9.65 0.83
C LEU A 240 -1.51 8.24 0.83
N GLY A 241 -1.68 7.48 -0.25
CA GLY A 241 -1.10 6.16 -0.41
C GLY A 241 0.42 6.19 -0.33
N PHE A 242 1.06 7.16 -1.00
CA PHE A 242 2.50 7.38 -0.92
C PHE A 242 2.97 7.73 0.50
N ILE A 243 2.26 8.62 1.20
CA ILE A 243 2.57 8.97 2.59
C ILE A 243 2.50 7.72 3.48
N MET A 244 1.44 6.93 3.38
CA MET A 244 1.30 5.69 4.15
C MET A 244 2.40 4.67 3.83
N ASP A 245 2.76 4.51 2.55
CA ASP A 245 3.87 3.64 2.13
C ASP A 245 5.21 4.10 2.73
N ARG A 246 5.47 5.41 2.72
CA ARG A 246 6.68 5.98 3.34
C ARG A 246 6.71 5.80 4.85
N LEU A 247 5.57 5.92 5.52
CA LEU A 247 5.47 5.62 6.95
C LEU A 247 5.79 4.14 7.25
N LEU A 248 5.29 3.21 6.42
CA LEU A 248 5.64 1.79 6.54
C LEU A 248 7.13 1.54 6.30
N LEU A 249 7.74 2.19 5.30
CA LEU A 249 9.17 2.06 5.02
C LEU A 249 10.03 2.62 6.17
N LEU A 250 9.60 3.72 6.79
CA LEU A 250 10.27 4.27 7.98
C LEU A 250 10.17 3.32 9.17
N ALA A 251 9.00 2.70 9.37
CA ALA A 251 8.80 1.68 10.39
C ALA A 251 9.67 0.44 10.14
N GLU A 252 9.72 -0.04 8.89
CA GLU A 252 10.57 -1.14 8.44
C GLU A 252 12.03 -0.86 8.78
N ARG A 253 12.60 0.27 8.32
CA ARG A 253 14.02 0.61 8.55
C ARG A 253 14.40 0.69 10.02
N ARG A 254 13.48 1.16 10.88
CA ARG A 254 13.73 1.18 12.33
C ARG A 254 13.72 -0.22 12.92
N LEU A 255 12.82 -1.07 12.45
CA LEU A 255 12.65 -2.46 12.89
C LEU A 255 13.57 -3.44 12.17
N THR A 256 14.36 -3.06 11.16
CA THR A 256 15.32 -3.96 10.51
C THR A 256 16.74 -3.42 10.58
N ARG A 257 17.00 -2.44 11.47
CA ARG A 257 18.31 -1.78 11.61
C ARG A 257 19.47 -2.73 11.89
N TRP A 258 19.20 -3.92 12.42
CA TRP A 258 20.22 -4.96 12.66
C TRP A 258 20.65 -5.69 11.38
N GLN A 259 19.87 -5.63 10.30
CA GLN A 259 20.28 -6.16 9.02
C GLN A 259 21.23 -5.13 8.39
N GLU A 260 22.53 -5.41 8.44
CA GLU A 260 23.53 -4.70 7.65
C GLU A 260 23.12 -4.76 6.18
N THR A 261 22.45 -3.71 5.73
CA THR A 261 21.99 -3.57 4.35
C THR A 261 23.23 -3.25 3.53
N ARG A 262 23.70 -4.21 2.72
CA ARG A 262 24.64 -3.93 1.63
C ARG A 262 23.92 -3.28 0.46
#